data_AF-A0A0D0SA89-F1
#
_entry.id   AF-A0A0D0SA89-F1
#
_cell.length_a   1.000
_cell.length_b   1.000
_cell.length_c   1.000
_cell.angle_alpha   90.00
_cell.angle_beta   90.00
_cell.angle_gamma   90.00
#
_symmetry.space_group_name_H-M   'P 1'
#
loop_
_entity.id
_entity.type
_entity.pdbx_description
1 polymer ?
#
loop_
_entity_poly.entity_id
_entity_poly.type
_entity_poly.pdbx_seq_one_letter_code
_entity_poly.pdbx_strand_id
1 'polypeptide(L)'
;MTTVKICGLRRLEDIQAVNELKPDYAGMILTSGYRRSISFSIAKELSKSLTIPLVGVFVNTSVKEILTYDFIDIIQLHGNETNEEILRLKK
;
A
#
# COMPACT_ATOMS: atom_id res chain seq x y z
N MET A 1 19.04 14.29 2.67
CA MET A 1 19.03 12.85 2.98
C MET A 1 17.97 12.21 2.09
N THR A 2 18.19 11.02 1.55
CA THR A 2 17.33 10.41 0.53
C THR A 2 16.28 9.51 1.17
N THR A 3 15.02 9.69 0.79
CA THR A 3 13.91 8.82 1.21
C THR A 3 13.84 7.56 0.34
N VAL A 4 13.66 6.40 0.96
CA VAL A 4 13.65 5.09 0.32
C VAL A 4 12.32 4.37 0.60
N LYS A 5 11.70 3.83 -0.45
CA LYS A 5 10.52 2.97 -0.37
C LYS A 5 10.81 1.63 -1.02
N ILE A 6 10.47 0.53 -0.35
CA ILE A 6 10.44 -0.81 -0.95
C ILE A 6 8.99 -1.19 -1.25
N CYS A 7 8.69 -1.62 -2.47
CA CYS A 7 7.31 -1.79 -2.94
C CYS A 7 7.06 -3.18 -3.52
N GLY A 8 5.81 -3.65 -3.46
CA GLY A 8 5.35 -4.95 -3.93
C GLY A 8 5.62 -6.09 -2.95
N LEU A 9 5.58 -5.77 -1.66
CA LEU A 9 5.68 -6.73 -0.57
C LEU A 9 4.44 -7.62 -0.57
N ARG A 10 4.64 -8.94 -0.39
CA ARG A 10 3.56 -9.92 -0.53
C ARG A 10 3.68 -11.12 0.39
N ARG A 11 4.79 -11.23 1.14
CA ARG A 11 5.05 -12.33 2.06
C ARG A 11 5.57 -11.83 3.39
N LEU A 12 5.49 -12.67 4.42
CA LEU A 12 6.00 -12.34 5.75
C LEU A 12 7.51 -12.09 5.75
N GLU A 13 8.27 -12.80 4.92
CA GLU A 13 9.72 -12.60 4.81
C GLU A 13 10.05 -11.20 4.26
N ASP A 14 9.22 -10.67 3.35
CA ASP A 14 9.38 -9.30 2.85
C ASP A 14 9.17 -8.29 4.00
N ILE A 15 8.18 -8.53 4.87
CA ILE A 15 7.88 -7.69 6.04
C ILE A 15 9.03 -7.73 7.04
N GLN A 16 9.56 -8.91 7.32
CA GLN A 16 10.72 -9.08 8.21
C GLN A 16 11.93 -8.32 7.68
N ALA A 17 12.23 -8.44 6.38
CA ALA A 17 13.35 -7.76 5.76
C ALA A 17 13.23 -6.23 5.84
N VAL A 18 12.05 -5.66 5.56
CA VAL A 18 11.88 -4.19 5.65
C VAL A 18 11.86 -3.69 7.09
N ASN A 19 11.37 -4.47 8.05
CA ASN A 19 11.44 -4.08 9.47
C ASN A 19 12.89 -4.06 9.99
N GLU A 20 13.74 -4.95 9.49
CA GLU A 20 15.17 -4.98 9.81
C GLU A 20 15.91 -3.79 9.17
N LEU A 21 15.71 -3.58 7.86
CA LEU A 21 16.42 -2.56 7.09
C LEU A 21 15.89 -1.14 7.29
N LYS A 22 14.63 -1.01 7.75
CA LYS A 22 13.95 0.26 8.04
C LYS A 22 14.04 1.30 6.90
N PRO A 23 13.60 0.99 5.67
CA PRO A 23 13.33 2.04 4.69
C PRO A 23 12.22 2.97 5.23
N ASP A 24 12.11 4.17 4.67
CA ASP A 24 11.11 5.14 5.10
C ASP A 24 9.67 4.62 4.87
N TYR A 25 9.46 3.79 3.85
CA TYR A 25 8.13 3.27 3.49
C TYR A 25 8.16 1.83 2.96
N ALA A 26 7.10 1.08 3.26
CA ALA A 26 6.78 -0.22 2.67
C ALA A 26 5.56 -0.09 1.74
N GLY A 27 5.53 -0.81 0.63
CA GLY A 27 4.44 -0.74 -0.35
C GLY A 27 3.81 -2.08 -0.70
N MET A 28 2.49 -2.16 -0.67
CA MET A 28 1.71 -3.32 -1.14
C MET A 28 0.86 -2.93 -2.35
N ILE A 29 0.71 -3.82 -3.31
CA ILE A 29 -0.16 -3.59 -4.48
C ILE A 29 -1.53 -4.19 -4.16
N LEU A 30 -2.51 -3.31 -3.97
CA LEU A 30 -3.84 -3.64 -3.44
C LEU A 30 -4.92 -3.64 -4.52
N THR A 31 -4.55 -3.38 -5.77
CA THR A 31 -5.39 -3.64 -6.95
C THR A 31 -5.05 -5.00 -7.56
N SER A 32 -6.06 -5.75 -8.00
CA SER A 32 -5.89 -7.03 -8.69
C SER A 32 -5.28 -6.86 -10.10
N GLY A 33 -4.87 -7.97 -10.73
CA GLY A 33 -4.38 -7.97 -12.12
C GLY A 33 -2.87 -7.74 -12.30
N TYR A 34 -2.11 -7.57 -11.22
CA TYR A 34 -0.64 -7.45 -11.28
C TYR A 34 0.06 -8.65 -10.64
N ARG A 35 1.26 -9.00 -11.13
CA ARG A 35 2.07 -10.14 -10.64
C ARG A 35 2.33 -10.10 -9.12
N ARG A 36 2.37 -8.91 -8.54
CA ARG A 36 2.66 -8.67 -7.11
C ARG A 36 1.42 -8.21 -6.32
N SER A 37 0.23 -8.27 -6.92
CA SER A 37 -1.02 -8.02 -6.21
C SER A 37 -1.24 -9.03 -5.10
N ILE A 38 -1.79 -8.58 -3.99
CA ILE A 38 -2.23 -9.43 -2.88
C ILE A 38 -3.69 -9.14 -2.53
N SER A 39 -4.38 -10.11 -1.92
CA SER A 39 -5.76 -9.92 -1.46
C SER A 39 -5.82 -8.99 -0.25
N PHE A 40 -7.00 -8.40 -0.02
CA PHE A 40 -7.29 -7.62 1.19
C PHE A 40 -6.93 -8.38 2.48
N SER A 41 -7.29 -9.67 2.55
CA SER A 41 -7.02 -10.51 3.73
C SER A 41 -5.52 -10.66 4.00
N ILE A 42 -4.72 -10.94 2.97
CA ILE A 42 -3.26 -11.07 3.09
C ILE A 42 -2.64 -9.72 3.46
N ALA A 43 -3.06 -8.63 2.81
CA ALA A 43 -2.55 -7.30 3.12
C ALA A 43 -2.83 -6.91 4.58
N LYS A 44 -4.03 -7.18 5.08
CA LYS A 44 -4.44 -6.93 6.47
C LYS A 44 -3.70 -7.80 7.47
N GLU A 45 -3.30 -9.01 7.08
CA GLU A 45 -2.50 -9.89 7.93
C GLU A 45 -1.06 -9.38 8.02
N LEU A 46 -0.44 -9.08 6.88
CA LEU A 46 0.94 -8.59 6.81
C LEU A 46 1.12 -7.22 7.47
N SER A 47 0.12 -6.33 7.37
CA SER A 47 0.19 -4.99 7.98
C SER A 47 0.32 -5.02 9.50
N LYS A 48 -0.22 -6.05 10.16
CA LYS A 48 -0.12 -6.20 11.64
C LYS A 48 1.31 -6.37 12.13
N SER A 49 2.20 -6.91 11.29
CA SER A 49 3.59 -7.17 11.64
C SER A 49 4.55 -6.10 11.14
N LEU A 50 4.06 -5.12 10.37
CA LEU A 50 4.90 -4.07 9.79
C LEU A 50 5.14 -2.95 10.82
N THR A 51 6.39 -2.49 10.95
CA THR A 51 6.78 -1.46 11.93
C THR A 51 7.13 -0.11 11.30
N ILE A 52 6.95 0.01 10.00
CA ILE A 52 7.20 1.22 9.20
C ILE A 52 5.92 1.59 8.43
N PRO A 53 5.76 2.85 7.98
CA PRO A 53 4.53 3.26 7.34
C PRO A 53 4.24 2.49 6.04
N LEU A 54 2.97 2.09 5.89
CA LEU A 54 2.47 1.28 4.79
C LEU A 54 1.80 2.14 3.71
N VAL A 55 2.27 1.96 2.48
CA VAL A 55 1.72 2.54 1.27
C VAL A 55 0.86 1.51 0.54
N GLY A 56 -0.43 1.76 0.41
CA GLY A 56 -1.31 1.01 -0.48
C GLY A 56 -1.24 1.56 -1.91
N VAL A 57 -0.89 0.72 -2.88
CA VAL A 57 -0.86 1.10 -4.30
C VAL A 57 -2.15 0.65 -4.98
N PHE A 58 -2.84 1.62 -5.57
CA PHE A 58 -4.11 1.45 -6.26
C PHE A 58 -4.01 1.92 -7.72
N VAL A 59 -4.71 1.23 -8.62
CA VAL A 59 -4.82 1.59 -10.03
C VAL A 59 -6.29 1.57 -10.43
N ASN A 60 -6.86 2.74 -10.72
CA ASN A 60 -8.26 2.90 -11.12
C ASN A 60 -9.24 2.21 -10.16
N THR A 61 -8.90 2.16 -8.87
CA THR A 61 -9.74 1.57 -7.82
C THR A 61 -10.69 2.64 -7.29
N SER A 62 -11.95 2.27 -7.04
CA SER A 62 -12.95 3.25 -6.60
C SER A 62 -12.59 3.84 -5.23
N VAL A 63 -12.90 5.12 -5.00
CA VAL A 63 -12.69 5.78 -3.70
C VAL A 63 -13.29 4.99 -2.53
N LYS A 64 -14.50 4.45 -2.72
CA LYS A 64 -15.19 3.64 -1.69
C LYS A 64 -14.37 2.41 -1.29
N GLU A 65 -13.79 1.73 -2.27
CA GLU A 65 -12.99 0.53 -2.04
C GLU A 65 -11.64 0.88 -1.39
N ILE A 66 -10.96 1.93 -1.85
CA ILE A 66 -9.71 2.41 -1.25
C ILE A 66 -9.90 2.70 0.25
N LEU A 67 -11.00 3.36 0.61
CA LEU A 67 -11.30 3.71 2.00
C LEU A 67 -11.60 2.50 2.92
N THR A 68 -11.75 1.29 2.37
CA THR A 68 -11.87 0.06 3.19
C THR A 68 -10.53 -0.41 3.75
N TYR A 69 -9.42 0.06 3.19
CA TYR A 69 -8.07 -0.26 3.64
C TYR A 69 -7.66 0.66 4.79
N ASP A 70 -8.35 0.54 5.92
CA ASP A 70 -8.15 1.35 7.13
C ASP A 70 -6.82 1.11 7.87
N PHE A 71 -6.03 0.15 7.40
CA PHE A 71 -4.75 -0.29 7.97
C PHE A 71 -3.54 0.19 7.17
N ILE A 72 -3.70 1.09 6.20
CA ILE A 72 -2.60 1.73 5.46
C ILE A 72 -2.46 3.18 5.90
N ASP A 73 -1.22 3.69 5.88
CA ASP A 73 -0.92 5.07 6.27
C ASP A 73 -0.99 6.02 5.07
N ILE A 74 -0.67 5.53 3.88
CA ILE A 74 -0.53 6.32 2.66
C ILE A 74 -1.22 5.63 1.50
N ILE A 75 -2.00 6.40 0.74
CA ILE A 75 -2.61 5.98 -0.52
C ILE A 75 -1.74 6.46 -1.67
N GLN A 76 -1.27 5.53 -2.51
CA GLN A 76 -0.62 5.83 -3.78
C GLN A 76 -1.56 5.47 -4.93
N LEU A 77 -1.97 6.48 -5.67
CA LEU A 77 -2.73 6.33 -6.92
C LEU A 77 -1.75 6.22 -8.09
N HIS A 78 -1.93 5.22 -8.94
CA HIS A 78 -1.03 4.91 -10.06
C HIS A 78 -1.79 4.64 -11.36
N GLY A 79 -3.07 5.03 -11.42
CA GLY A 79 -3.91 4.95 -12.60
C GLY A 79 -4.16 6.31 -13.23
N ASN A 80 -5.38 6.48 -13.73
CA ASN A 80 -5.89 7.71 -14.36
C ASN A 80 -6.95 8.36 -13.46
N GLU A 81 -6.74 8.37 -12.15
CA GLU A 81 -7.68 8.94 -11.19
C GLU A 81 -7.87 10.43 -11.44
N THR A 82 -9.11 10.87 -11.35
CA THR A 82 -9.51 12.26 -11.57
C THR A 82 -9.18 13.13 -10.36
N ASN A 83 -9.07 14.45 -10.57
CA ASN A 83 -8.90 15.41 -9.47
C ASN A 83 -10.04 15.33 -8.44
N GLU A 84 -11.26 15.00 -8.87
CA GLU A 84 -12.40 14.83 -7.97
C GLU A 84 -12.20 13.62 -7.05
N GLU A 85 -11.76 12.47 -7.58
CA GLU A 85 -11.45 11.28 -6.79
C GLU A 85 -10.31 11.55 -5.81
N ILE A 86 -9.25 12.23 -6.25
CA ILE A 86 -8.12 12.62 -5.39
C ILE A 86 -8.61 13.51 -4.23
N LEU A 87 -9.47 14.49 -4.51
CA LEU A 87 -9.97 15.41 -3.48
C LEU A 87 -10.84 14.68 -2.45
N ARG A 88 -11.60 13.66 -2.86
CA ARG A 88 -12.39 12.84 -1.93
C ARG A 88 -11.53 11.97 -1.00
N LEU A 89 -10.30 11.64 -1.41
CA LEU A 89 -9.35 10.87 -0.62
C LEU A 89 -8.47 11.74 0.29
N LYS A 90 -8.30 13.03 -0.04
CA LYS A 90 -7.63 14.01 0.80
C LYS A 90 -8.55 14.39 1.97
N LYS A 91 -8.22 13.92 3.17
CA LYS A 91 -8.78 14.45 4.42
C LYS A 91 -7.85 15.52 4.98
#